data_AF-D0VWX5-F1
#
_entry.id   AF-D0VWX5-F1
#
_cell.length_a   1.000
_cell.length_b   1.000
_cell.length_c   1.000
_cell.angle_alpha   90.00
_cell.angle_beta   90.00
_cell.angle_gamma   90.00
#
_symmetry.space_group_name_H-M   'P 1'
#
loop_
_entity.id
_entity.type
_entity.pdbx_description
1 polymer ?
#
loop_
_entity_poly.entity_id
_entity_poly.type
_entity_poly.pdbx_seq_one_letter_code
_entity_poly.pdbx_strand_id
1 'polypeptide(L)'
;MAPPHLTLSPELLAKAFPFHFAFSRNREIVQTGEVLERISPEPLVGKLIEQHFQINRPKILIDFDAISKQPRALFILEFLHNGMQLKGQMMYQPEEEVIFFLGSPWITDTTSLAPLGIKLK
;
A
#
# COMPACT_ATOMS: atom_id res chain seq x y z
N MET A 1 -27.77 -21.32 -13.05
CA MET A 1 -27.33 -19.91 -13.14
C MET A 1 -25.87 -19.85 -12.74
N ALA A 2 -25.00 -19.25 -13.54
CA ALA A 2 -23.62 -19.01 -13.12
C ALA A 2 -23.63 -18.02 -11.93
N PRO A 3 -22.79 -18.23 -10.90
CA PRO A 3 -22.70 -17.29 -9.79
C PRO A 3 -22.24 -15.91 -10.29
N PRO A 4 -22.70 -14.80 -9.67
CA PRO A 4 -22.28 -13.47 -10.06
C PRO A 4 -20.77 -13.29 -9.83
N HIS A 5 -20.11 -12.61 -10.76
CA HIS A 5 -18.75 -12.11 -10.55
C HIS A 5 -18.82 -10.86 -9.69
N LEU A 6 -18.32 -10.94 -8.45
CA LEU A 6 -18.30 -9.82 -7.51
C LEU A 6 -16.96 -9.08 -7.65
N THR A 7 -17.02 -7.77 -7.89
CA THR A 7 -15.88 -6.85 -7.88
C THR A 7 -16.08 -5.79 -6.80
N LEU A 8 -14.98 -5.23 -6.28
CA LEU A 8 -15.05 -4.09 -5.37
C LEU A 8 -15.10 -2.80 -6.20
N SER A 9 -15.97 -1.86 -5.83
CA SER A 9 -15.86 -0.49 -6.35
C SER A 9 -14.57 0.15 -5.81
N PRO A 10 -14.02 1.19 -6.47
CA PRO A 10 -12.86 1.91 -5.97
C PRO A 10 -13.02 2.40 -4.53
N GLU A 11 -14.22 2.90 -4.17
CA GLU A 11 -14.54 3.38 -2.82
C GLU A 11 -14.55 2.23 -1.82
N LEU A 12 -15.06 1.06 -2.21
CA LEU A 12 -15.09 -0.12 -1.35
C LEU A 12 -13.68 -0.72 -1.18
N LEU A 13 -12.86 -0.70 -2.22
CA LEU A 13 -11.44 -1.08 -2.14
C LEU A 13 -10.69 -0.18 -1.17
N ALA A 14 -10.85 1.15 -1.30
CA ALA A 14 -10.21 2.11 -0.41
C ALA A 14 -10.66 1.94 1.06
N LYS A 15 -11.94 1.64 1.29
CA LYS A 15 -12.46 1.30 2.63
C LYS A 15 -11.93 -0.04 3.16
N ALA A 16 -11.80 -1.04 2.31
CA ALA A 16 -11.29 -2.36 2.70
C ALA A 16 -9.79 -2.31 3.03
N PHE A 17 -9.02 -1.46 2.34
CA PHE A 17 -7.60 -1.27 2.56
C PHE A 17 -7.26 0.22 2.71
N PRO A 18 -7.52 0.83 3.89
CA PRO A 18 -7.37 2.28 4.06
C PRO A 18 -5.93 2.79 4.00
N PHE A 19 -4.96 1.88 4.05
CA PHE A 19 -3.52 2.15 3.94
C PHE A 19 -2.93 1.69 2.60
N HIS A 20 -3.76 1.32 1.63
CA HIS A 20 -3.27 0.90 0.32
C HIS A 20 -2.63 2.05 -0.43
N PHE A 21 -1.82 1.70 -1.42
CA PHE A 21 -1.50 2.58 -2.53
C PHE A 21 -1.37 1.74 -3.79
N ALA A 22 -1.57 2.37 -4.94
CA ALA A 22 -1.30 1.80 -6.25
C ALA A 22 -0.21 2.60 -6.94
N PHE A 23 0.65 1.94 -7.71
CA PHE A 23 1.69 2.60 -8.48
C PHE A 23 1.85 1.99 -9.86
N SER A 24 2.27 2.80 -10.82
CA SER A 24 2.49 2.36 -12.20
C SER A 24 3.94 1.93 -12.44
N ARG A 25 4.24 1.47 -13.66
CA ARG A 25 5.58 0.99 -14.06
C ARG A 25 6.71 2.01 -13.85
N ASN A 26 6.41 3.31 -13.90
CA ASN A 26 7.37 4.38 -13.64
C ASN A 26 7.65 4.62 -12.14
N ARG A 27 7.08 3.81 -11.24
CA ARG A 27 7.14 3.92 -9.77
C ARG A 27 6.39 5.13 -9.22
N GLU A 28 5.54 5.76 -10.00
CA GLU A 28 4.67 6.85 -9.56
C GLU A 28 3.42 6.29 -8.89
N ILE A 29 3.09 6.83 -7.72
CA ILE A 29 1.88 6.51 -6.98
C ILE A 29 0.68 7.14 -7.72
N VAL A 30 -0.30 6.32 -8.09
CA VAL A 30 -1.48 6.74 -8.85
C VAL A 30 -2.77 6.74 -8.01
N GLN A 31 -2.76 6.06 -6.86
CA GLN A 31 -3.90 6.00 -5.94
C GLN A 31 -3.42 5.72 -4.52
N THR A 32 -4.13 6.24 -3.52
CA THR A 32 -3.89 5.98 -2.10
C THR A 32 -5.20 5.71 -1.35
N GLY A 33 -5.08 4.99 -0.24
CA GLY A 33 -6.16 4.83 0.73
C GLY A 33 -6.35 6.08 1.57
N GLU A 34 -7.59 6.31 2.01
CA GLU A 34 -8.00 7.53 2.72
C GLU A 34 -7.22 7.80 4.03
N VAL A 35 -6.74 6.74 4.70
CA VAL A 35 -6.00 6.89 5.94
C VAL A 35 -4.53 7.20 5.64
N LEU A 36 -3.93 6.53 4.65
CA LEU A 36 -2.56 6.79 4.23
C LEU A 36 -2.39 8.24 3.75
N GLU A 37 -3.32 8.72 2.92
CA GLU A 37 -3.34 10.10 2.45
C GLU A 37 -3.43 11.10 3.62
N ARG A 38 -4.30 10.83 4.60
CA ARG A 38 -4.50 11.71 5.76
C ARG A 38 -3.29 11.78 6.70
N ILE A 39 -2.54 10.69 6.86
CA ILE A 39 -1.36 10.66 7.75
C ILE A 39 -0.07 11.08 7.03
N SER A 40 -0.11 11.24 5.71
CA SER A 40 1.02 11.73 4.93
C SER A 40 1.22 13.23 5.15
N PRO A 41 2.47 13.72 5.31
CA PRO A 41 2.73 15.15 5.43
C PRO A 41 2.52 15.92 4.10
N GLU A 42 2.49 15.21 2.97
CA GLU A 42 2.27 15.77 1.64
C GLU A 42 1.44 14.81 0.76
N PRO A 43 0.78 15.31 -0.31
CA PRO A 43 0.08 14.44 -1.26
C PRO A 43 1.02 13.41 -1.89
N LEU A 44 0.63 12.14 -1.84
CA LEU A 44 1.45 11.03 -2.34
C LEU A 44 1.23 10.75 -3.82
N VAL A 45 0.03 11.00 -4.33
CA VAL A 45 -0.30 10.79 -5.75
C VAL A 45 0.57 11.69 -6.63
N GLY A 46 1.18 11.11 -7.66
CA GLY A 46 2.13 11.77 -8.55
C GLY A 46 3.58 11.73 -8.07
N LYS A 47 3.86 11.15 -6.90
CA LYS A 47 5.21 11.02 -6.35
C LYS A 47 5.79 9.64 -6.58
N LEU A 48 7.12 9.54 -6.54
CA LEU A 48 7.81 8.26 -6.66
C LEU A 48 7.75 7.51 -5.32
N ILE A 49 7.49 6.21 -5.36
CA ILE A 49 7.37 5.36 -4.15
C ILE A 49 8.60 5.51 -3.25
N GLU A 50 9.80 5.47 -3.84
CA GLU A 50 11.08 5.52 -3.14
C GLU A 50 11.33 6.83 -2.38
N GLN A 51 10.54 7.89 -2.65
CA GLN A 51 10.60 9.14 -1.89
C GLN A 51 9.87 9.05 -0.54
N HIS A 52 8.96 8.07 -0.39
CA HIS A 52 8.06 7.99 0.74
C HIS A 52 8.10 6.64 1.45
N PHE A 53 8.48 5.56 0.75
CA PHE A 53 8.50 4.21 1.27
C PHE A 53 9.81 3.52 0.98
N GLN A 54 10.22 2.65 1.90
CA GLN A 54 11.29 1.67 1.67
C GLN A 54 10.79 0.24 1.89
N ILE A 55 11.29 -0.71 1.10
CA ILE A 55 10.96 -2.12 1.24
C ILE A 55 11.96 -2.76 2.21
N ASN A 56 11.50 -3.07 3.42
CA ASN A 56 12.29 -3.76 4.42
C ASN A 56 12.33 -5.28 4.17
N ARG A 57 11.23 -5.85 3.66
CA ARG A 57 11.14 -7.26 3.23
C ARG A 57 10.20 -7.42 2.03
N PRO A 58 10.50 -8.32 1.08
CA PRO A 58 11.79 -8.97 0.86
C PRO A 58 12.88 -7.95 0.49
N LYS A 59 14.18 -8.30 0.62
CA LYS A 59 15.29 -7.41 0.26
C LYS A 59 15.42 -7.32 -1.27
N ILE A 60 14.57 -6.50 -1.88
CA ILE A 60 14.55 -6.23 -3.32
C ILE A 60 14.54 -4.72 -3.55
N LEU A 61 14.93 -4.31 -4.76
CA LEU A 61 14.81 -2.92 -5.18
C LEU A 61 13.34 -2.55 -5.40
N ILE A 62 13.03 -1.26 -5.23
CA ILE A 62 11.75 -0.69 -5.66
C ILE A 62 11.80 -0.61 -7.19
N ASP A 63 11.41 -1.71 -7.82
CA ASP A 63 11.33 -1.88 -9.26
C ASP A 63 10.07 -2.66 -9.60
N PHE A 64 9.34 -2.19 -10.60
CA PHE A 64 8.02 -2.74 -10.94
C PHE A 64 8.10 -4.22 -11.32
N ASP A 65 9.08 -4.60 -12.15
CA ASP A 65 9.22 -5.97 -12.62
C ASP A 65 9.79 -6.90 -11.53
N ALA A 66 10.66 -6.39 -10.66
CA ALA A 66 11.13 -7.14 -9.50
C ALA A 66 10.00 -7.45 -8.51
N ILE A 67 9.12 -6.47 -8.25
CA ILE A 67 7.99 -6.62 -7.34
C ILE A 67 6.91 -7.54 -7.94
N SER A 68 6.56 -7.38 -9.22
CA SER A 68 5.51 -8.19 -9.87
C SER A 68 5.85 -9.69 -9.92
N LYS A 69 7.13 -10.04 -9.92
CA LYS A 69 7.64 -11.43 -9.84
C LYS A 69 7.50 -12.07 -8.46
N GLN A 70 7.00 -11.35 -7.46
CA GLN A 70 6.84 -11.81 -6.08
C GLN A 70 5.37 -11.83 -5.61
N PRO A 71 4.42 -12.42 -6.37
CA PRO A 71 2.98 -12.29 -6.10
C PRO A 71 2.51 -12.97 -4.81
N ARG A 72 3.33 -13.86 -4.23
CA ARG A 72 3.05 -14.56 -2.96
C ARG A 72 3.88 -14.03 -1.80
N ALA A 73 4.82 -13.12 -2.06
CA ALA A 73 5.66 -12.58 -1.02
C ALA A 73 4.86 -11.63 -0.12
N LEU A 74 5.21 -11.66 1.15
CA LEU A 74 4.69 -10.74 2.13
C LEU A 74 5.64 -9.57 2.24
N PHE A 75 5.14 -8.39 1.90
CA PHE A 75 5.91 -7.18 1.90
C PHE A 75 5.81 -6.48 3.25
N ILE A 76 6.96 -6.03 3.76
CA ILE A 76 7.03 -5.10 4.88
C ILE A 76 7.68 -3.84 4.35
N LEU A 77 6.90 -2.78 4.28
CA LEU A 77 7.35 -1.45 3.91
C LEU A 77 7.49 -0.61 5.18
N GLU A 78 8.32 0.42 5.10
CA GLU A 78 8.38 1.48 6.10
C GLU A 78 8.04 2.80 5.43
N PHE A 79 7.14 3.54 6.07
CA PHE A 79 6.76 4.88 5.66
C PHE A 79 7.75 5.88 6.26
N LEU A 80 8.59 6.47 5.41
CA LEU A 80 9.79 7.20 5.81
C LEU A 80 9.51 8.43 6.67
N HIS A 81 8.31 8.99 6.57
CA HIS A 81 7.93 10.21 7.27
C HIS A 81 7.76 10.03 8.79
N ASN A 82 7.37 8.84 9.23
CA ASN A 82 7.08 8.57 10.64
C ASN A 82 7.56 7.20 11.14
N GLY A 83 8.27 6.43 10.30
CA GLY A 83 8.78 5.10 10.62
C GLY A 83 7.69 4.03 10.75
N MET A 84 6.44 4.32 10.37
CA MET A 84 5.36 3.34 10.41
C MET A 84 5.69 2.17 9.50
N GLN A 85 5.66 0.96 10.05
CA GLN A 85 5.75 -0.25 9.25
C GLN A 85 4.38 -0.62 8.70
N LEU A 86 4.31 -0.92 7.41
CA LEU A 86 3.14 -1.42 6.72
C LEU A 86 3.43 -2.84 6.25
N LYS A 87 2.54 -3.78 6.56
CA LYS A 87 2.65 -5.16 6.10
C LYS A 87 1.50 -5.48 5.17
N GLY A 88 1.81 -6.03 3.99
CA GLY A 88 0.81 -6.28 2.97
C GLY A 88 1.31 -7.15 1.82
N GLN A 89 0.44 -7.29 0.81
CA GLN A 89 0.76 -7.96 -0.44
C GLN A 89 0.89 -6.95 -1.57
N MET A 90 1.70 -7.28 -2.56
CA MET A 90 1.80 -6.57 -3.83
C MET A 90 0.99 -7.34 -4.88
N MET A 91 -0.11 -6.76 -5.36
CA MET A 91 -1.01 -7.36 -6.34
C MET A 91 -0.86 -6.65 -7.68
N TYR A 92 -0.25 -7.33 -8.64
CA TYR A 92 -0.14 -6.83 -10.01
C TYR A 92 -1.48 -6.96 -10.74
N GLN A 93 -1.93 -5.85 -11.29
CA GLN A 93 -3.14 -5.74 -12.12
C GLN A 93 -2.70 -5.46 -13.57
N PRO A 94 -2.75 -6.46 -14.47
CA PRO A 94 -2.17 -6.33 -15.80
C PRO A 94 -2.89 -5.37 -16.74
N GLU A 95 -4.20 -5.21 -16.61
CA GLU A 95 -5.01 -4.40 -17.52
C GLU A 95 -4.65 -2.91 -17.43
N GLU A 96 -4.35 -2.43 -16.24
CA GLU A 96 -3.97 -1.04 -15.96
C GLU A 96 -2.44 -0.83 -15.79
N GLU A 97 -1.64 -1.90 -15.88
CA GLU A 97 -0.19 -1.89 -15.60
C GLU A 97 0.19 -1.25 -14.25
N VAL A 98 -0.60 -1.56 -13.21
CA VAL A 98 -0.37 -1.08 -11.85
C VAL A 98 -0.13 -2.22 -10.87
N ILE A 99 0.58 -1.92 -9.79
CA ILE A 99 0.67 -2.80 -8.62
C ILE A 99 -0.02 -2.12 -7.46
N PHE A 100 -0.97 -2.83 -6.85
CA PHE A 100 -1.57 -2.44 -5.58
C PHE A 100 -0.74 -3.01 -4.43
N PHE A 101 -0.26 -2.14 -3.55
CA PHE A 101 0.12 -2.56 -2.21
C PHE A 101 -1.13 -2.59 -1.32
N LEU A 102 -1.58 -3.79 -0.95
CA LEU A 102 -2.70 -3.98 -0.03
C LEU A 102 -2.15 -4.36 1.34
N GLY A 103 -1.97 -3.37 2.20
CA GLY A 103 -1.36 -3.55 3.52
C GLY A 103 -2.03 -2.78 4.63
N SER A 104 -1.60 -3.11 5.84
CA SER A 104 -2.06 -2.52 7.10
C SER A 104 -0.86 -2.18 7.99
N PRO A 105 -1.00 -1.23 8.93
CA PRO A 105 0.02 -0.94 9.92
C PRO A 105 0.42 -2.19 10.69
N TRP A 106 1.73 -2.46 10.72
CA TRP A 106 2.32 -3.52 11.50
C TRP A 106 2.66 -2.99 12.89
N ILE A 107 1.71 -3.17 13.81
CA ILE A 107 1.83 -2.68 15.18
C ILE A 107 2.49 -3.77 16.02
N THR A 108 3.78 -3.59 16.35
CA THR A 108 4.49 -4.47 17.28
C THR A 108 4.25 -4.08 18.73
N ASP A 109 4.01 -2.79 18.98
CA ASP A 109 3.85 -2.22 20.32
C ASP A 109 2.60 -1.33 20.36
N THR A 110 1.61 -1.71 21.17
CA THR A 110 0.28 -1.06 21.25
C THR A 110 0.32 0.41 21.66
N THR A 111 1.42 0.88 22.25
CA THR A 111 1.64 2.28 22.64
C THR A 111 1.85 3.22 21.45
N SER A 112 2.17 2.68 20.27
CA SER A 112 2.51 3.44 19.05
C SER A 112 1.30 3.98 18.26
N LEU A 113 0.07 3.60 18.63
CA LEU A 113 -1.16 3.96 17.90
C LEU A 113 -1.70 5.35 18.27
N ALA A 114 -1.43 5.83 19.48
CA ALA A 114 -1.99 7.08 19.99
C ALA A 114 -1.57 8.35 19.21
N PRO A 115 -0.31 8.49 18.74
CA PRO A 115 0.11 9.65 17.95
C PRO A 115 -0.48 9.69 16.54
N LEU A 116 -0.93 8.54 16.01
CA LEU A 116 -1.40 8.40 14.63
C LEU A 116 -2.91 8.63 14.45
N GLY A 117 -3.65 8.81 15.56
CA GLY A 117 -5.10 9.01 15.53
C GLY A 117 -5.89 7.81 15.00
N ILE A 118 -5.27 6.64 14.86
CA ILE A 118 -5.92 5.42 14.37
C ILE A 118 -6.69 4.79 15.54
N LYS A 119 -8.00 5.06 15.61
CA LYS A 119 -8.90 4.28 16.47
C LYS A 119 -9.23 2.97 15.78
N LEU A 120 -8.73 1.86 16.31
CA LEU A 120 -9.27 0.53 16.01
C LEU A 120 -10.72 0.51 16.52
N LYS A 121 -11.69 0.34 15.62
CA LYS A 121 -13.08 0.02 15.98
C LYS A 121 -13.24 -1.50 16.02
#